data_AF-A0A821J290-F1
#
_entry.id   AF-A0A821J290-F1
#
_cell.length_a   1.000
_cell.length_b   1.000
_cell.length_c   1.000
_cell.angle_alpha   90.00
_cell.angle_beta   90.00
_cell.angle_gamma   90.00
#
_symmetry.space_group_name_H-M   'P 1'
#
loop_
_entity.id
_entity.type
_entity.pdbx_description
1 polymer ?
#
loop_
_entity_poly.entity_id
_entity_poly.type
_entity_poly.pdbx_seq_one_letter_code
_entity_poly.pdbx_strand_id
1 'polypeptide(L)'
;MHDSQHTADYSHPSVCIQQSLHGSCAQTDDVVHMSSFIHSEPCKHGAKCPDIDNKEHARRFEHPSFCPSGGTCQDTSDTHEKEYRHLPLCTHGHRCLDFKKGNQAHCNSFRHYMPACQHGQDCVGFHNKDHMSNYKHSFPTPCPWTPYNCRLHNELTQTSNTGKVSQVTHQHCVDYAHVCPFGRNCNDPNSWHREKLIHVARMPCKFGDGCNRLNQEDHLNSFTHPKIRDIRIACKHADKCHEGQDRNHISRYRHSMTFKDSGVAGYFN
;
A
#
# COMPACT_ATOMS: atom_id res chain seq x y z
N MET A 1 -12.15 -24.86 -12.38
CA MET A 1 -13.13 -25.78 -13.00
C MET A 1 -13.19 -25.53 -14.50
N HIS A 2 -12.16 -25.91 -15.24
CA HIS A 2 -12.24 -26.09 -16.70
C HIS A 2 -11.27 -27.20 -17.06
N ASP A 3 -11.70 -28.42 -16.77
CA ASP A 3 -11.09 -29.61 -17.34
C ASP A 3 -11.67 -29.75 -18.75
N SER A 4 -10.83 -29.52 -19.77
CA SER A 4 -11.23 -29.60 -21.17
C SER A 4 -11.76 -30.98 -21.55
N GLN A 5 -11.32 -32.03 -20.84
CA GLN A 5 -11.82 -33.39 -21.01
C GLN A 5 -13.28 -33.50 -20.54
N HIS A 6 -13.60 -32.93 -19.37
CA HIS A 6 -14.96 -32.92 -18.82
C HIS A 6 -15.96 -32.20 -19.73
N THR A 7 -15.58 -31.05 -20.29
CA THR A 7 -16.47 -30.31 -21.20
C THR A 7 -16.70 -31.01 -22.55
N ALA A 8 -15.80 -31.91 -22.95
CA ALA A 8 -15.97 -32.73 -24.16
C ALA A 8 -16.84 -33.97 -23.89
N ASP A 9 -16.76 -34.53 -22.68
CA ASP A 9 -17.38 -35.80 -22.33
C ASP A 9 -18.81 -35.66 -21.76
N TYR A 10 -19.22 -34.45 -21.32
CA TYR A 10 -20.50 -34.23 -20.64
C TYR A 10 -21.27 -33.04 -21.20
N SER A 11 -22.57 -33.23 -21.45
CA SER A 11 -23.50 -32.14 -21.76
C SER A 11 -24.05 -31.54 -20.46
N HIS A 12 -23.89 -30.23 -20.30
CA HIS A 12 -24.47 -29.49 -19.17
C HIS A 12 -25.80 -28.83 -19.60
N PRO A 13 -26.84 -28.84 -18.74
CA PRO A 13 -28.02 -28.03 -18.98
C PRO A 13 -27.63 -26.55 -19.06
N SER A 14 -28.24 -25.82 -20.00
CA SER A 14 -27.97 -24.40 -20.21
C SER A 14 -28.41 -23.58 -18.99
N VAL A 15 -27.73 -22.47 -18.70
CA VAL A 15 -28.19 -21.53 -17.66
C VAL A 15 -29.39 -20.74 -18.18
N CYS A 16 -30.39 -20.47 -17.32
CA CYS A 16 -31.54 -19.66 -17.68
C CYS A 16 -31.14 -18.20 -17.96
N ILE A 17 -31.17 -17.80 -19.24
CA ILE A 17 -30.79 -16.44 -19.68
C ILE A 17 -31.64 -15.36 -19.00
N GLN A 18 -32.94 -15.60 -18.80
CA GLN A 18 -33.81 -14.62 -18.12
C GLN A 18 -33.36 -14.37 -16.70
N GLN A 19 -33.05 -15.43 -15.94
CA GLN A 19 -32.55 -15.27 -14.58
C GLN A 19 -31.17 -14.62 -14.55
N SER A 20 -30.26 -14.99 -15.46
CA SER A 20 -28.93 -14.37 -15.51
C SER A 20 -28.95 -12.88 -15.84
N LEU A 21 -29.87 -12.43 -16.71
CA LEU A 21 -29.96 -11.02 -17.11
C LEU A 21 -30.82 -10.16 -16.18
N HIS A 22 -31.88 -10.73 -15.61
CA HIS A 22 -32.89 -9.98 -14.86
C HIS A 22 -32.98 -10.36 -13.39
N GLY A 23 -32.15 -11.29 -12.91
CA GLY A 23 -32.18 -11.81 -11.55
C GLY A 23 -33.44 -12.62 -11.21
N SER A 24 -34.33 -12.83 -12.19
CA SER A 24 -35.61 -13.53 -12.03
C SER A 24 -36.03 -14.19 -13.34
N CYS A 25 -36.80 -15.27 -13.25
CA CYS A 25 -37.36 -15.96 -14.40
C CYS A 25 -38.88 -15.90 -14.33
N ALA A 26 -39.55 -15.54 -15.43
CA ALA A 26 -41.01 -15.49 -15.49
C ALA A 26 -41.65 -16.88 -15.74
N GLN A 27 -40.83 -17.89 -16.04
CA GLN A 27 -41.24 -19.25 -16.41
C GLN A 27 -41.05 -20.25 -15.25
N THR A 28 -41.13 -19.78 -14.00
CA THR A 28 -40.99 -20.64 -12.81
C THR A 28 -42.05 -21.74 -12.72
N ASP A 29 -43.20 -21.54 -13.35
CA ASP A 29 -44.32 -22.49 -13.36
C ASP A 29 -44.24 -23.50 -14.53
N ASP A 30 -43.31 -23.30 -15.47
CA ASP A 30 -43.08 -24.21 -16.60
C ASP A 30 -42.09 -25.31 -16.18
N VAL A 31 -42.63 -26.51 -15.95
CA VAL A 31 -41.86 -27.69 -15.52
C VAL A 31 -40.79 -28.10 -16.53
N VAL A 32 -41.04 -27.90 -17.83
CA VAL A 32 -40.07 -28.22 -18.89
C VAL A 32 -38.93 -27.21 -18.87
N HIS A 33 -39.25 -25.92 -18.70
CA HIS A 33 -38.25 -24.86 -18.56
C HIS A 33 -37.39 -25.06 -17.30
N MET A 34 -38.02 -25.26 -16.15
CA MET A 34 -37.32 -25.42 -14.86
C MET A 34 -36.47 -26.69 -14.80
N SER A 35 -36.77 -27.72 -15.61
CA SER A 35 -35.96 -28.93 -15.74
C SER A 35 -34.88 -28.84 -16.82
N SER A 36 -35.05 -27.97 -17.82
CA SER A 36 -34.12 -27.80 -18.94
C SER A 36 -33.02 -26.77 -18.67
N PHE A 37 -33.28 -25.81 -17.76
CA PHE A 37 -32.36 -24.72 -17.47
C PHE A 37 -31.95 -24.65 -16.01
N ILE A 38 -30.66 -24.38 -15.78
CA ILE A 38 -30.13 -24.15 -14.44
C ILE A 38 -30.60 -22.77 -13.96
N HIS A 39 -31.25 -22.78 -12.80
CA HIS A 39 -31.71 -21.60 -12.09
C HIS A 39 -31.00 -21.50 -10.75
N SER A 40 -29.98 -20.65 -10.68
CA SER A 40 -29.17 -20.48 -9.47
C SER A 40 -29.29 -19.05 -8.96
N GLU A 41 -29.51 -18.92 -7.66
CA GLU A 41 -29.55 -17.60 -7.01
C GLU A 41 -28.13 -17.18 -6.61
N PRO A 42 -27.78 -15.88 -6.65
CA PRO A 42 -26.52 -15.43 -6.09
C PRO A 42 -26.43 -15.81 -4.61
N CYS A 43 -25.33 -16.47 -4.22
CA CYS A 43 -25.11 -16.78 -2.81
C CYS A 43 -25.03 -15.49 -1.98
N LYS A 44 -25.85 -15.38 -0.92
CA LYS A 44 -25.81 -14.24 0.02
C LYS A 44 -24.44 -13.98 0.65
N HIS A 45 -23.60 -15.02 0.72
CA HIS A 45 -22.24 -14.94 1.28
C HIS A 45 -21.16 -14.74 0.20
N GLY A 46 -21.53 -14.70 -1.09
CA GLY A 46 -20.66 -14.41 -2.22
C GLY A 46 -19.38 -15.23 -2.23
N ALA A 47 -18.25 -14.59 -2.52
CA ALA A 47 -16.94 -15.23 -2.56
C ALA A 47 -16.43 -15.76 -1.21
N LYS A 48 -17.05 -15.38 -0.08
CA LYS A 48 -16.68 -15.79 1.29
C LYS A 48 -17.65 -16.84 1.87
N CYS A 49 -18.40 -17.54 1.02
CA CYS A 49 -19.35 -18.54 1.48
C CYS A 49 -18.66 -19.72 2.19
N PRO A 50 -19.05 -20.06 3.44
CA PRO A 50 -18.46 -21.19 4.16
C PRO A 50 -18.87 -22.55 3.58
N ASP A 51 -20.03 -22.63 2.93
CA ASP A 51 -20.60 -23.85 2.34
C ASP A 51 -20.26 -24.00 0.85
N ILE A 52 -19.24 -23.29 0.36
CA ILE A 52 -18.96 -23.23 -1.08
C ILE A 52 -18.57 -24.59 -1.68
N ASP A 53 -17.96 -25.47 -0.88
CA ASP A 53 -17.59 -26.83 -1.28
C ASP A 53 -18.73 -27.85 -1.06
N ASN A 54 -19.84 -27.44 -0.45
CA ASN A 54 -21.01 -28.29 -0.28
C ASN A 54 -21.74 -28.43 -1.63
N LYS A 55 -21.73 -29.66 -2.18
CA LYS A 55 -22.33 -29.96 -3.49
C LYS A 55 -23.81 -29.60 -3.59
N GLU A 56 -24.58 -29.76 -2.51
CA GLU A 56 -26.01 -29.42 -2.50
C GLU A 56 -26.20 -27.90 -2.48
N HIS A 57 -25.35 -27.16 -1.76
CA HIS A 57 -25.35 -25.69 -1.75
C HIS A 57 -24.93 -25.13 -3.12
N ALA A 58 -23.83 -25.63 -3.68
CA ALA A 58 -23.29 -25.21 -4.98
C ALA A 58 -24.23 -25.49 -6.16
N ARG A 59 -25.17 -26.43 -6.01
CA ARG A 59 -26.25 -26.67 -6.99
C ARG A 59 -27.34 -25.60 -6.97
N ARG A 60 -27.54 -24.95 -5.83
CA ARG A 60 -28.64 -23.99 -5.61
C ARG A 60 -28.17 -22.55 -5.74
N PHE A 61 -26.91 -22.29 -5.44
CA PHE A 61 -26.36 -20.94 -5.36
C PHE A 61 -25.15 -20.73 -6.26
N GLU A 62 -25.19 -19.65 -7.03
CA GLU A 62 -24.08 -19.15 -7.82
C GLU A 62 -23.07 -18.41 -6.94
N HIS A 63 -21.80 -18.66 -7.20
CA HIS A 63 -20.68 -18.00 -6.53
C HIS A 63 -19.81 -17.29 -7.58
N PRO A 64 -19.11 -16.21 -7.20
CA PRO A 64 -18.27 -15.48 -8.14
C PRO A 64 -17.15 -16.34 -8.73
N SER A 65 -16.52 -15.93 -9.83
CA SER A 65 -15.39 -16.66 -10.40
C SER A 65 -14.16 -16.59 -9.49
N PHE A 66 -13.17 -17.46 -9.72
CA PHE A 66 -11.87 -17.29 -9.07
C PHE A 66 -11.17 -16.04 -9.59
N CYS A 67 -10.43 -15.37 -8.72
CA CYS A 67 -9.59 -14.24 -9.08
C CYS A 67 -8.67 -14.62 -10.25
N PRO A 68 -8.62 -13.84 -11.34
CA PRO A 68 -7.78 -14.15 -12.50
C PRO A 68 -6.29 -14.13 -12.17
N SER A 69 -5.89 -13.38 -11.13
CA SER A 69 -4.52 -13.39 -10.60
C SER A 69 -4.20 -14.64 -9.76
N GLY A 70 -5.19 -15.49 -9.44
CA GLY A 70 -5.01 -16.74 -8.71
C GLY A 70 -4.16 -16.59 -7.46
N GLY A 71 -3.11 -17.41 -7.37
CA GLY A 71 -2.19 -17.45 -6.23
C GLY A 71 -1.32 -16.21 -6.03
N THR A 72 -1.24 -15.29 -7.01
CA THR A 72 -0.41 -14.07 -6.92
C THR A 72 -1.20 -12.81 -6.56
N CYS A 73 -2.53 -12.92 -6.38
CA CYS A 73 -3.39 -11.79 -6.09
C CYS A 73 -2.98 -11.02 -4.83
N GLN A 74 -2.65 -9.73 -5.00
CA GLN A 74 -2.30 -8.79 -3.92
C GLN A 74 -3.45 -7.84 -3.57
N ASP A 75 -4.57 -7.90 -4.30
CA ASP A 75 -5.73 -7.06 -4.02
C ASP A 75 -6.51 -7.65 -2.83
N THR A 76 -6.74 -6.81 -1.84
CA THR A 76 -7.46 -7.13 -0.59
C THR A 76 -8.56 -6.11 -0.32
N SER A 77 -8.94 -5.32 -1.34
CA SER A 77 -10.08 -4.44 -1.23
C SER A 77 -11.35 -5.25 -1.01
N ASP A 78 -12.25 -4.75 -0.16
CA ASP A 78 -13.53 -5.42 0.13
C ASP A 78 -14.37 -5.63 -1.13
N THR A 79 -14.26 -4.74 -2.12
CA THR A 79 -14.90 -4.88 -3.43
C THR A 79 -14.35 -6.09 -4.17
N HIS A 80 -13.02 -6.20 -4.29
CA HIS A 80 -12.37 -7.32 -4.97
C HIS A 80 -12.64 -8.66 -4.28
N GLU A 81 -12.61 -8.69 -2.94
CA GLU A 81 -12.89 -9.91 -2.17
C GLU A 81 -14.36 -10.32 -2.15
N LYS A 82 -15.28 -9.45 -2.59
CA LYS A 82 -16.69 -9.80 -2.82
C LYS A 82 -16.91 -10.32 -4.24
N GLU A 83 -16.23 -9.72 -5.21
CA GLU A 83 -16.35 -10.03 -6.63
C GLU A 83 -15.61 -11.31 -7.05
N TYR A 84 -14.56 -11.71 -6.33
CA TYR A 84 -13.74 -12.85 -6.71
C TYR A 84 -13.47 -13.79 -5.54
N ARG A 85 -13.47 -15.09 -5.85
CA ARG A 85 -12.98 -16.13 -4.95
C ARG A 85 -11.47 -16.18 -4.98
N HIS A 86 -10.86 -16.42 -3.82
CA HIS A 86 -9.41 -16.60 -3.70
C HIS A 86 -9.07 -17.99 -3.20
N LEU A 87 -7.89 -18.46 -3.58
CA LEU A 87 -7.28 -19.64 -2.98
C LEU A 87 -6.99 -19.36 -1.49
N PRO A 88 -6.97 -20.40 -0.65
CA PRO A 88 -6.55 -20.28 0.74
C PRO A 88 -5.18 -19.61 0.86
N LEU A 89 -4.97 -18.83 1.91
CA LEU A 89 -3.67 -18.22 2.16
C LEU A 89 -2.63 -19.30 2.49
N CYS A 90 -1.47 -19.21 1.85
CA CYS A 90 -0.32 -20.02 2.23
C CYS A 90 0.10 -19.65 3.67
N THR A 91 0.36 -20.65 4.52
CA THR A 91 0.86 -20.45 5.89
C THR A 91 2.19 -19.70 5.94
N HIS A 92 3.00 -19.79 4.88
CA HIS A 92 4.26 -19.06 4.73
C HIS A 92 4.11 -17.72 3.99
N GLY A 93 2.90 -17.37 3.54
CA GLY A 93 2.59 -16.13 2.82
C GLY A 93 3.55 -15.87 1.65
N HIS A 94 3.84 -14.60 1.38
CA HIS A 94 4.80 -14.20 0.33
C HIS A 94 6.24 -14.74 0.51
N ARG A 95 6.60 -15.30 1.68
CA ARG A 95 7.93 -15.89 1.94
C ARG A 95 8.05 -17.37 1.55
N CYS A 96 6.94 -18.00 1.15
CA CYS A 96 6.91 -19.41 0.77
C CYS A 96 8.02 -19.75 -0.25
N LEU A 97 8.80 -20.80 0.04
CA LEU A 97 9.88 -21.23 -0.85
C LEU A 97 9.36 -21.85 -2.14
N ASP A 98 8.26 -22.60 -2.09
CA ASP A 98 7.65 -23.20 -3.27
C ASP A 98 7.14 -22.13 -4.23
N PHE A 99 6.56 -21.05 -3.69
CA PHE A 99 6.21 -19.86 -4.45
C PHE A 99 7.43 -19.22 -5.11
N LYS A 100 8.51 -19.00 -4.35
CA LYS A 100 9.76 -18.40 -4.88
C LYS A 100 10.43 -19.28 -5.94
N LYS A 101 10.26 -20.60 -5.87
CA LYS A 101 10.75 -21.56 -6.86
C LYS A 101 9.82 -21.70 -8.08
N GLY A 102 8.66 -21.03 -8.09
CA GLY A 102 7.70 -21.12 -9.17
C GLY A 102 6.99 -22.47 -9.26
N ASN A 103 6.77 -23.17 -8.14
CA ASN A 103 6.05 -24.44 -8.12
C ASN A 103 4.57 -24.21 -8.49
N GLN A 104 4.21 -24.53 -9.72
CA GLN A 104 2.88 -24.26 -10.25
C GLN A 104 1.77 -25.01 -9.50
N ALA A 105 2.00 -26.25 -9.09
CA ALA A 105 1.00 -27.03 -8.35
C ALA A 105 0.65 -26.37 -7.00
N HIS A 106 1.69 -25.85 -6.32
CA HIS A 106 1.51 -25.08 -5.09
C HIS A 106 0.80 -23.74 -5.34
N CYS A 107 1.23 -22.99 -6.37
CA CYS A 107 0.61 -21.71 -6.75
C CYS A 107 -0.85 -21.84 -7.20
N ASN A 108 -1.25 -23.01 -7.70
CA ASN A 108 -2.64 -23.31 -8.06
C ASN A 108 -3.50 -23.66 -6.84
N SER A 109 -2.88 -23.94 -5.69
CA SER A 109 -3.57 -24.37 -4.47
C SER A 109 -3.59 -23.29 -3.38
N PHE A 110 -2.63 -22.37 -3.41
CA PHE A 110 -2.47 -21.34 -2.37
C PHE A 110 -2.21 -19.95 -2.91
N ARG A 111 -2.72 -18.96 -2.18
CA ARG A 111 -2.47 -17.54 -2.39
C ARG A 111 -1.31 -17.03 -1.53
N HIS A 112 -0.43 -16.24 -2.14
CA HIS A 112 0.77 -15.66 -1.53
C HIS A 112 0.61 -14.15 -1.43
N TYR A 113 0.09 -13.70 -0.29
CA TYR A 113 -0.19 -12.30 -0.04
C TYR A 113 0.93 -11.65 0.78
N MET A 114 1.27 -10.42 0.43
CA MET A 114 2.09 -9.55 1.26
C MET A 114 1.18 -8.55 1.99
N PRO A 115 1.11 -8.59 3.34
CA PRO A 115 0.23 -7.73 4.11
C PRO A 115 0.53 -6.25 3.84
N ALA A 116 -0.51 -5.44 3.69
CA ALA A 116 -0.34 -4.00 3.66
C ALA A 116 0.28 -3.52 4.99
N CYS A 117 1.22 -2.59 4.91
CA CYS A 117 1.74 -1.93 6.11
C CYS A 117 0.61 -1.11 6.74
N GLN A 118 0.35 -1.32 8.04
CA GLN A 118 -0.68 -0.59 8.78
C GLN A 118 -0.48 0.93 8.79
N HIS A 119 0.77 1.38 8.59
CA HIS A 119 1.13 2.79 8.57
C HIS A 119 1.18 3.38 7.15
N GLY A 120 1.05 2.58 6.09
CA GLY A 120 1.04 3.07 4.71
C GLY A 120 2.18 4.05 4.41
N GLN A 121 1.82 5.29 4.05
CA GLN A 121 2.77 6.38 3.75
C GLN A 121 3.48 6.97 4.98
N ASP A 122 2.96 6.72 6.18
CA ASP A 122 3.51 7.24 7.44
C ASP A 122 4.48 6.24 8.12
N CYS A 123 4.80 5.14 7.43
CA CYS A 123 5.61 4.05 7.96
C CYS A 123 7.04 4.51 8.33
N VAL A 124 7.34 4.67 9.62
CA VAL A 124 8.70 5.01 10.08
C VAL A 124 9.68 3.85 9.94
N GLY A 125 9.17 2.62 9.79
CA GLY A 125 9.93 1.40 9.52
C GLY A 125 10.51 1.30 8.11
N PHE A 126 10.43 2.36 7.29
CA PHE A 126 10.87 2.35 5.89
C PHE A 126 12.36 2.00 5.67
N HIS A 127 13.19 2.17 6.71
CA HIS A 127 14.62 1.85 6.67
C HIS A 127 14.92 0.41 7.11
N ASN A 128 13.95 -0.29 7.69
CA ASN A 128 14.11 -1.68 8.11
C ASN A 128 13.84 -2.60 6.90
N LYS A 129 14.91 -3.22 6.37
CA LYS A 129 14.83 -4.11 5.20
C LYS A 129 13.89 -5.30 5.43
N ASP A 130 13.91 -5.89 6.62
CA ASP A 130 12.99 -6.99 6.95
C ASP A 130 11.55 -6.49 6.89
N HIS A 131 11.22 -5.35 7.53
CA HIS A 131 9.90 -4.74 7.43
C HIS A 131 9.48 -4.47 5.97
N MET A 132 10.34 -3.80 5.19
CA MET A 132 10.06 -3.49 3.78
C MET A 132 9.87 -4.73 2.90
N SER A 133 10.47 -5.86 3.28
CA SER A 133 10.29 -7.12 2.56
C SER A 133 9.06 -7.90 2.99
N ASN A 134 8.52 -7.63 4.18
CA ASN A 134 7.38 -8.36 4.75
C ASN A 134 6.05 -7.63 4.57
N TYR A 135 6.07 -6.34 4.25
CA TYR A 135 4.88 -5.51 4.14
C TYR A 135 4.85 -4.74 2.82
N LYS A 136 3.64 -4.57 2.28
CA LYS A 136 3.36 -3.75 1.10
C LYS A 136 3.09 -2.31 1.52
N HIS A 137 3.79 -1.37 0.90
CA HIS A 137 3.58 0.06 1.05
C HIS A 137 2.97 0.63 -0.22
N SER A 138 2.31 1.77 -0.10
CA SER A 138 1.77 2.52 -1.26
C SER A 138 2.85 3.35 -1.97
N PHE A 139 3.99 3.59 -1.32
CA PHE A 139 5.12 4.31 -1.90
C PHE A 139 6.12 3.35 -2.58
N PRO A 140 6.91 3.82 -3.57
CA PRO A 140 8.01 3.05 -4.14
C PRO A 140 9.10 2.69 -3.13
N THR A 141 10.05 1.83 -3.53
CA THR A 141 11.21 1.52 -2.69
C THR A 141 11.87 2.79 -2.13
N PRO A 142 12.07 2.91 -0.81
CA PRO A 142 12.72 4.07 -0.23
C PRO A 142 14.13 4.27 -0.79
N CYS A 143 14.47 5.52 -1.11
CA CYS A 143 15.82 5.90 -1.50
C CYS A 143 16.81 5.54 -0.39
N PRO A 144 17.93 4.84 -0.68
CA PRO A 144 18.91 4.43 0.34
C PRO A 144 19.53 5.59 1.13
N TRP A 145 19.48 6.80 0.58
CA TRP A 145 20.02 8.01 1.20
C TRP A 145 18.95 8.89 1.86
N THR A 146 17.68 8.48 1.82
CA THR A 146 16.60 9.16 2.53
C THR A 146 16.71 8.87 4.05
N PRO A 147 16.42 9.83 4.94
CA PRO A 147 15.81 11.13 4.66
C PRO A 147 16.78 12.30 4.45
N TYR A 148 18.09 12.16 4.71
CA TYR A 148 19.00 13.33 4.81
C TYR A 148 20.02 13.50 3.68
N ASN A 149 20.43 12.41 3.03
CA ASN A 149 21.66 12.39 2.22
C ASN A 149 21.40 12.25 0.71
N CYS A 150 20.14 12.26 0.27
CA CYS A 150 19.85 12.21 -1.16
C CYS A 150 20.05 13.59 -1.81
N ARG A 151 21.18 13.75 -2.52
CA ARG A 151 21.50 15.00 -3.23
C ARG A 151 20.50 15.33 -4.33
N LEU A 152 20.02 14.33 -5.06
CA LEU A 152 19.06 14.48 -6.16
C LEU A 152 17.72 15.02 -5.64
N HIS A 153 17.19 14.43 -4.56
CA HIS A 153 15.97 14.94 -3.93
C HIS A 153 16.15 16.33 -3.30
N ASN A 154 17.33 16.61 -2.72
CA ASN A 154 17.63 17.94 -2.20
C ASN A 154 17.68 18.99 -3.33
N GLU A 155 18.26 18.66 -4.49
CA GLU A 155 18.24 19.52 -5.68
C GLU A 155 16.80 19.81 -6.13
N LEU A 156 15.96 18.77 -6.22
CA LEU A 156 14.54 18.92 -6.59
C LEU A 156 13.78 19.82 -5.61
N THR A 157 13.97 19.63 -4.30
CA THR A 157 13.21 20.38 -3.26
C THR A 157 13.75 21.78 -2.97
N GLN A 158 14.95 22.12 -3.44
CA GLN A 158 15.54 23.45 -3.28
C GLN A 158 15.39 24.32 -4.52
N THR A 159 15.18 23.72 -5.69
CA THR A 159 15.06 24.46 -6.95
C THR A 159 13.66 25.09 -7.06
N SER A 160 13.59 26.41 -7.09
CA SER A 160 12.33 27.17 -7.26
C SER A 160 11.74 27.06 -8.68
N ASN A 161 12.51 26.52 -9.64
CA ASN A 161 12.11 26.34 -11.03
C ASN A 161 12.33 24.87 -11.45
N THR A 162 11.24 24.10 -11.47
CA THR A 162 11.24 22.67 -11.81
C THR A 162 11.79 22.37 -13.20
N GLY A 163 11.76 23.33 -14.14
CA GLY A 163 12.30 23.17 -15.50
C GLY A 163 13.82 23.14 -15.61
N LYS A 164 14.56 23.37 -14.51
CA LYS A 164 16.04 23.30 -14.49
C LYS A 164 16.59 22.01 -13.89
N VAL A 165 15.74 21.11 -13.41
CA VAL A 165 16.16 19.88 -12.76
C VAL A 165 16.60 18.87 -13.82
N SER A 166 17.74 18.20 -13.61
CA SER A 166 18.24 17.21 -14.55
C SER A 166 17.26 16.04 -14.72
N GLN A 167 17.23 15.43 -15.92
CA GLN A 167 16.42 14.22 -16.17
C GLN A 167 16.78 13.08 -15.21
N VAL A 168 18.05 12.96 -14.83
CA VAL A 168 18.53 11.97 -13.85
C VAL A 168 17.88 12.21 -12.48
N THR A 169 17.83 13.46 -12.02
CA THR A 169 17.21 13.84 -10.75
C THR A 169 15.71 13.56 -10.75
N HIS A 170 15.02 13.88 -11.85
CA HIS A 170 13.60 13.59 -12.00
C HIS A 170 13.33 12.08 -11.96
N GLN A 171 14.05 11.29 -12.77
CA GLN A 171 13.88 9.84 -12.82
C GLN A 171 14.14 9.19 -11.47
N HIS A 172 15.20 9.59 -10.76
CA HIS A 172 15.48 9.11 -9.41
C HIS A 172 14.30 9.32 -8.44
N CYS A 173 13.65 10.48 -8.50
CA CYS A 173 12.50 10.78 -7.63
C CYS A 173 11.20 10.08 -8.06
N VAL A 174 11.13 9.57 -9.30
CA VAL A 174 10.04 8.70 -9.76
C VAL A 174 10.24 7.27 -9.27
N ASP A 175 11.49 6.79 -9.33
CA ASP A 175 11.85 5.41 -9.02
C ASP A 175 11.91 5.13 -7.52
N TYR A 176 12.33 6.13 -6.73
CA TYR A 176 12.54 5.99 -5.30
C TYR A 176 11.68 6.94 -4.46
N ALA A 177 11.13 6.40 -3.37
CA ALA A 177 10.42 7.20 -2.39
C ALA A 177 11.38 8.00 -1.50
N HIS A 178 10.96 9.19 -1.09
CA HIS A 178 11.72 10.07 -0.20
C HIS A 178 10.86 10.53 0.97
N VAL A 179 11.48 10.85 2.11
CA VAL A 179 10.71 11.40 3.23
C VAL A 179 10.32 12.85 2.94
N CYS A 180 9.03 13.15 3.12
CA CYS A 180 8.51 14.49 3.00
C CYS A 180 9.14 15.40 4.06
N PRO A 181 9.69 16.58 3.69
CA PRO A 181 10.31 17.50 4.64
C PRO A 181 9.37 17.99 5.74
N PHE A 182 8.06 17.99 5.50
CA PHE A 182 7.07 18.53 6.43
C PHE A 182 6.29 17.44 7.20
N GLY A 183 6.57 16.16 6.95
CA GLY A 183 5.94 15.04 7.67
C GLY A 183 4.44 15.20 7.81
N ARG A 184 3.94 15.19 9.05
CA ARG A 184 2.51 15.33 9.37
C ARG A 184 1.92 16.69 8.98
N ASN A 185 2.73 17.75 8.94
CA ASN A 185 2.30 19.09 8.57
C ASN A 185 2.29 19.33 7.06
N CYS A 186 2.54 18.31 6.24
CA CYS A 186 2.50 18.48 4.80
C CYS A 186 1.06 18.70 4.29
N ASN A 187 0.86 19.86 3.67
CA ASN A 187 -0.40 20.27 3.06
C ASN A 187 -0.35 20.27 1.53
N ASP A 188 0.65 19.63 0.91
CA ASP A 188 0.74 19.52 -0.54
C ASP A 188 -0.44 18.67 -1.06
N PRO A 189 -1.32 19.22 -1.91
CA PRO A 189 -2.47 18.51 -2.46
C PRO A 189 -2.10 17.63 -3.67
N ASN A 190 -0.86 17.73 -4.18
CA ASN A 190 -0.44 16.99 -5.36
C ASN A 190 -0.49 15.46 -5.10
N SER A 191 -1.24 14.73 -5.93
CA SER A 191 -1.37 13.27 -5.81
C SER A 191 -0.03 12.56 -5.96
N TRP A 192 0.83 13.03 -6.87
CA TRP A 192 2.18 12.50 -7.04
C TRP A 192 3.02 12.65 -5.77
N HIS A 193 2.91 13.80 -5.08
CA HIS A 193 3.58 14.01 -3.80
C HIS A 193 3.14 12.97 -2.77
N ARG A 194 1.82 12.76 -2.65
CA ARG A 194 1.26 11.77 -1.71
C ARG A 194 1.74 10.36 -2.06
N GLU A 195 1.65 9.97 -3.33
CA GLU A 195 2.04 8.63 -3.78
C GLU A 195 3.54 8.34 -3.63
N LYS A 196 4.41 9.35 -3.80
CA LYS A 196 5.86 9.16 -3.87
C LYS A 196 6.60 9.48 -2.59
N LEU A 197 6.03 10.27 -1.67
CA LEU A 197 6.71 10.64 -0.45
C LEU A 197 6.24 9.86 0.77
N ILE A 198 7.13 9.73 1.74
CA ILE A 198 6.92 9.09 3.03
C ILE A 198 6.69 10.20 4.06
N HIS A 199 5.53 10.23 4.70
CA HIS A 199 5.16 11.27 5.67
C HIS A 199 5.41 10.80 7.09
N VAL A 200 6.68 10.77 7.50
CA VAL A 200 7.04 10.43 8.88
C VAL A 200 6.41 11.46 9.83
N ALA A 201 5.41 11.04 10.59
CA ALA A 201 4.75 11.87 11.57
C ALA A 201 5.57 11.99 12.87
N ARG A 202 5.77 13.21 13.36
CA ARG A 202 6.26 13.46 14.73
C ARG A 202 5.12 13.95 15.61
N MET A 203 5.35 13.97 16.92
CA MET A 203 4.37 14.48 17.88
C MET A 203 4.16 15.98 17.67
N PRO A 204 2.93 16.49 17.56
CA PRO A 204 2.71 17.94 17.51
C PRO A 204 3.27 18.60 18.77
N CYS A 205 4.06 19.66 18.62
CA CYS A 205 4.50 20.42 19.79
C CYS A 205 3.30 21.15 20.42
N LYS A 206 3.08 20.95 21.72
CA LYS A 206 1.99 21.60 22.48
C LYS A 206 2.02 23.14 22.44
N PHE A 207 3.19 23.72 22.18
CA PHE A 207 3.37 25.18 22.10
C PHE A 207 3.31 25.71 20.66
N GLY A 208 3.21 24.84 19.65
CA GLY A 208 3.11 25.24 18.24
C GLY A 208 4.19 26.23 17.80
N ASP A 209 3.77 27.34 17.21
CA ASP A 209 4.65 28.45 16.79
C ASP A 209 5.16 29.30 17.97
N GLY A 210 4.53 29.21 19.16
CA GLY A 210 4.98 29.88 20.38
C GLY A 210 6.09 29.14 21.13
N CYS A 211 6.61 28.03 20.60
CA CYS A 211 7.63 27.24 21.29
C CYS A 211 8.93 28.02 21.46
N ASN A 212 9.49 27.98 22.67
CA ASN A 212 10.79 28.58 23.01
C ASN A 212 11.97 27.59 22.90
N ARG A 213 11.70 26.34 22.51
CA ARG A 213 12.70 25.26 22.38
C ARG A 213 13.10 25.00 20.93
N LEU A 214 12.93 25.98 20.04
CA LEU A 214 13.27 25.84 18.62
C LEU A 214 14.78 25.73 18.35
N ASN A 215 15.63 26.13 19.31
CA ASN A 215 17.07 25.94 19.24
C ASN A 215 17.54 24.60 19.82
N GLN A 216 16.62 23.75 20.31
CA GLN A 216 16.94 22.43 20.86
C GLN A 216 16.69 21.36 19.79
N GLU A 217 17.76 20.84 19.20
CA GLU A 217 17.68 19.87 18.10
C GLU A 217 16.92 18.60 18.49
N ASP A 218 17.11 18.07 19.70
CA ASP A 218 16.36 16.91 20.20
C ASP A 218 14.85 17.17 20.28
N HIS A 219 14.47 18.40 20.63
CA HIS A 219 13.06 18.81 20.63
C HIS A 219 12.52 18.84 19.20
N LEU A 220 13.21 19.51 18.28
CA LEU A 220 12.78 19.57 16.89
C LEU A 220 12.79 18.20 16.20
N ASN A 221 13.64 17.27 16.62
CA ASN A 221 13.67 15.89 16.13
C ASN A 221 12.51 15.02 16.66
N SER A 222 11.94 15.40 17.81
CA SER A 222 10.84 14.66 18.45
C SER A 222 9.47 15.26 18.14
N PHE A 223 9.41 16.56 17.84
CA PHE A 223 8.17 17.30 17.71
C PHE A 223 8.04 18.03 16.36
N THR A 224 6.82 18.00 15.82
CA THR A 224 6.40 18.77 14.64
C THR A 224 5.97 20.17 15.04
N HIS A 225 6.37 21.17 14.25
CA HIS A 225 5.99 22.57 14.41
C HIS A 225 5.41 23.15 13.12
N PRO A 226 4.48 24.13 13.20
CA PRO A 226 4.06 24.88 12.04
C PRO A 226 5.25 25.58 11.37
N LYS A 227 5.31 25.55 10.02
CA LYS A 227 6.32 26.25 9.20
C LYS A 227 7.77 25.82 9.40
N ILE A 228 8.04 24.78 10.21
CA ILE A 228 9.37 24.19 10.37
C ILE A 228 9.33 22.81 9.72
N ARG A 229 10.36 22.48 8.94
CA ARG A 229 10.51 21.13 8.38
C ARG A 229 10.73 20.13 9.50
N ASP A 230 10.05 18.99 9.46
CA ASP A 230 10.37 17.83 10.29
C ASP A 230 11.75 17.29 9.85
N ILE A 231 11.93 17.04 8.54
CA ILE A 231 13.22 16.64 8.00
C ILE A 231 13.97 17.89 7.51
N ARG A 232 14.89 18.36 8.35
CA ARG A 232 15.76 19.52 8.07
C ARG A 232 17.07 19.11 7.41
N ILE A 233 17.57 19.96 6.51
CA ILE A 233 18.82 19.76 5.78
C ILE A 233 20.00 19.97 6.75
N ALA A 234 21.07 19.20 6.64
CA ALA A 234 22.26 19.44 7.46
C ALA A 234 22.84 20.85 7.21
N CYS A 235 23.02 21.64 8.28
CA CYS A 235 23.71 22.92 8.20
C CYS A 235 25.20 22.71 7.88
N LYS A 236 25.73 23.42 6.88
CA LYS A 236 27.16 23.37 6.51
C LYS A 236 28.10 23.81 7.64
N HIS A 237 27.61 24.63 8.57
CA HIS A 237 28.40 25.15 9.70
C HIS A 237 28.17 24.37 11.00
N ALA A 238 27.25 23.38 11.00
CA ALA A 238 26.93 22.55 12.16
C ALA A 238 26.84 23.35 13.47
N ASP A 239 27.57 22.94 14.50
CA ASP A 239 27.67 23.58 15.82
C ASP A 239 28.22 25.02 15.78
N LYS A 240 28.99 25.37 14.75
CA LYS A 240 29.61 26.69 14.57
C LYS A 240 28.72 27.67 13.80
N CYS A 241 27.46 27.33 13.57
CA CYS A 241 26.54 28.20 12.83
C CYS A 241 26.11 29.40 13.67
N HIS A 242 26.51 30.61 13.24
CA HIS A 242 26.07 31.86 13.87
C HIS A 242 24.57 32.14 13.69
N GLU A 243 23.94 31.51 12.70
CA GLU A 243 22.50 31.62 12.41
C GLU A 243 21.68 30.55 13.18
N GLY A 244 22.30 29.80 14.10
CA GLY A 244 21.63 28.72 14.85
C GLY A 244 20.48 29.16 15.76
N GLN A 245 20.29 30.47 15.96
CA GLN A 245 19.14 31.05 16.67
C GLN A 245 18.13 31.74 15.73
N ASP A 246 18.46 31.88 14.44
CA ASP A 246 17.57 32.51 13.47
C ASP A 246 16.43 31.55 13.08
N ARG A 247 15.17 32.00 13.22
CA ARG A 247 14.01 31.14 12.98
C ARG A 247 13.89 30.71 11.52
N ASN A 248 14.26 31.57 10.57
CA ASN A 248 14.20 31.21 9.15
C ASN A 248 15.24 30.14 8.83
N HIS A 249 16.43 30.24 9.41
CA HIS A 249 17.48 29.23 9.29
C HIS A 249 17.09 27.90 9.94
N ILE A 250 16.64 27.93 11.20
CA ILE A 250 16.16 26.74 11.95
C ILE A 250 15.02 26.04 11.21
N SER A 251 14.15 26.79 10.52
CA SER A 251 13.03 26.20 9.77
C SER A 251 13.46 25.24 8.66
N ARG A 252 14.71 25.38 8.17
CA ARG A 252 15.26 24.63 7.03
C ARG A 252 16.43 23.73 7.40
N TYR A 253 17.27 24.17 8.34
CA TYR A 253 18.54 23.54 8.64
C TYR A 253 18.58 22.95 10.04
N ARG A 254 19.27 21.81 10.16
CA ARG A 254 19.59 21.16 11.44
C ARG A 254 21.05 21.36 11.80
N HIS A 255 21.30 21.46 13.10
CA HIS A 255 22.63 21.55 13.69
C HIS A 255 22.92 20.28 14.48
N SER A 256 23.02 19.15 13.78
CA SER A 256 23.32 17.86 14.41
C SER A 256 24.73 17.86 15.00
N MET A 257 24.90 17.44 16.25
CA MET A 257 26.23 17.20 16.84
C MET A 257 26.82 15.87 16.35
N THR A 258 25.97 14.85 16.10
CA THR A 258 26.40 13.55 15.59
C THR A 258 25.36 12.90 14.65
N PHE A 259 25.75 11.84 13.93
CA PHE A 259 24.82 11.01 13.13
C PHE A 259 23.77 10.29 14.00
N LYS A 260 24.01 10.09 15.29
CA LYS A 260 23.04 9.41 16.18
C LYS A 260 21.81 10.26 16.44
N ASP A 261 21.97 11.58 16.37
CA ASP A 261 20.89 12.56 16.58
C ASP A 261 20.03 12.75 15.33
N SER A 262 20.36 12.03 14.24
CA SER A 262 19.63 12.09 12.98
C SER A 262 18.51 11.05 12.87
N GLY A 263 18.15 10.35 13.94
CA GLY A 263 17.08 9.35 13.90
C GLY A 263 15.77 9.89 13.31
N VAL A 264 15.14 9.10 12.43
CA VAL A 264 13.71 9.22 12.17
C VAL A 264 13.02 8.78 13.46
N ALA A 265 12.16 9.62 14.03
CA ALA A 265 11.47 9.30 15.26
C ALA A 265 10.73 7.95 15.13
N GLY A 266 10.74 7.15 16.21
CA GLY A 266 10.04 5.86 16.25
C GLY A 266 8.52 6.02 16.19
N TYR A 267 7.80 4.90 16.05
CA TYR A 267 6.34 4.92 16.18
C TYR A 267 5.96 5.42 17.57
N PHE A 268 5.03 6.36 17.62
CA PHE A 268 4.38 6.80 18.85
C PHE A 268 3.01 6.14 18.90
N ASN A 269 2.77 5.31 19.92
CA ASN A 269 1.46 4.73 20.22
C ASN A 269 0.59 5.76 20.96
#